data_AF-A0A0J9YDN5-F1
#
_entry.id   AF-A0A0J9YDN5-F1
#
_cell.length_a   1.000
_cell.length_b   1.000
_cell.length_c   1.000
_cell.angle_alpha   90.00
_cell.angle_beta   90.00
_cell.angle_gamma   90.00
#
_symmetry.space_group_name_H-M   'P 1'
#
loop_
_entity.id
_entity.type
_entity.pdbx_description
1 polymer ?
#
loop_
_entity_poly.entity_id
_entity_poly.type
_entity_poly.pdbx_seq_one_letter_code
_entity_poly.pdbx_strand_id
1 'polypeptide(L)'
;MTIQGGTEIDPDRRLTLLLEVWRFNVLTDTWELMSIPEKGFPKELASFASCFFGEPVLSEFYMFGGTGVPFGTRTSNSVNLLKRISDGNFVWKRLTTTGDIPAKQYGSCLVHNNGKFYVFGGTTGWEYNLEVRSLEPEFSSKKDDAERLEPFRWKWTLLHDGSGVNGRYRHEAVVVNDEIILIGGGTPE
;
A
#
# COMPACT_ATOMS: atom_id res chain seq x y z
N MET A 1 -17.46 36.08 16.29
CA MET A 1 -18.65 35.71 15.48
C MET A 1 -19.01 34.29 15.86
N THR A 2 -20.05 34.13 16.65
CA THR A 2 -20.54 32.84 17.13
C THR A 2 -21.17 32.09 15.97
N ILE A 3 -20.80 30.84 15.73
CA ILE A 3 -21.63 29.92 14.95
C ILE A 3 -21.82 28.67 15.82
N GLN A 4 -23.05 28.52 16.31
CA GLN A 4 -23.57 27.34 16.97
C GLN A 4 -23.95 26.29 15.92
N GLY A 5 -23.69 25.02 16.26
CA GLY A 5 -24.71 23.96 16.19
C GLY A 5 -24.91 23.24 14.86
N GLY A 6 -24.83 21.90 14.93
CA GLY A 6 -25.49 21.02 13.98
C GLY A 6 -24.56 20.04 13.28
N THR A 7 -24.03 19.03 13.98
CA THR A 7 -23.66 17.77 13.34
C THR A 7 -24.94 17.00 13.02
N GLU A 8 -25.62 17.38 11.94
CA GLU A 8 -26.46 16.43 11.21
C GLU A 8 -25.51 15.51 10.45
N ILE A 9 -25.30 14.31 10.99
CA ILE A 9 -24.66 13.23 10.26
C ILE A 9 -25.68 12.77 9.23
N ASP A 10 -25.48 13.18 7.98
CA ASP A 10 -26.20 12.65 6.83
C ASP A 10 -26.13 11.11 6.83
N PRO A 11 -27.24 10.38 7.01
CA PRO A 11 -27.27 8.93 7.05
C PRO A 11 -26.92 8.29 5.70
N ASP A 12 -26.88 9.07 4.62
CA ASP A 12 -26.60 8.63 3.25
C ASP A 12 -25.18 8.92 2.78
N ARG A 13 -24.28 9.37 3.68
CA ARG A 13 -22.86 9.58 3.39
C ARG A 13 -22.15 8.23 3.18
N ARG A 14 -22.43 7.58 2.05
CA ARG A 14 -21.64 6.48 1.50
C ARG A 14 -20.21 7.00 1.39
N LEU A 15 -19.35 6.48 2.24
CA LEU A 15 -17.92 6.74 2.26
C LEU A 15 -17.36 6.64 0.83
N THR A 16 -16.95 7.79 0.28
CA THR A 16 -16.75 8.02 -1.17
C THR A 16 -15.36 7.60 -1.61
N LEU A 17 -14.99 6.34 -1.35
CA LEU A 17 -13.76 5.79 -1.92
C LEU A 17 -13.96 5.58 -3.43
N LEU A 18 -13.09 6.18 -4.23
CA LEU A 18 -13.13 6.08 -5.68
C LEU A 18 -12.41 4.82 -6.14
N LEU A 19 -13.11 3.95 -6.88
CA LEU A 19 -12.58 2.72 -7.47
C LEU A 19 -12.01 3.02 -8.87
N GLU A 20 -11.04 3.92 -8.94
CA GLU A 20 -10.55 4.46 -10.22
C GLU A 20 -9.02 4.43 -10.26
N VAL A 21 -8.49 4.25 -11.47
CA VAL A 21 -7.06 4.45 -11.76
C VAL A 21 -6.94 5.43 -12.90
N TRP A 22 -6.34 6.58 -12.61
CA TRP A 22 -6.09 7.62 -13.59
C TRP A 22 -4.62 7.62 -13.98
N ARG A 23 -4.34 7.82 -15.27
CA ARG A 23 -2.99 8.11 -15.75
C ARG A 23 -2.92 9.51 -16.32
N PHE A 24 -1.86 10.22 -15.98
CA PHE A 24 -1.51 11.49 -16.59
C PHE A 24 -0.31 11.30 -17.50
N ASN A 25 -0.43 11.71 -18.75
CA ASN A 25 0.67 11.69 -19.70
C ASN A 25 1.35 13.06 -19.73
N VAL A 26 2.59 13.12 -19.25
CA VAL A 26 3.38 14.37 -19.15
C VAL A 26 3.77 14.98 -20.50
N LEU A 27 3.81 14.19 -21.58
CA LEU A 27 4.16 14.68 -22.91
C LEU A 27 2.95 15.25 -23.65
N THR A 28 1.76 14.70 -23.40
CA THR A 28 0.52 15.14 -24.06
C THR A 28 -0.32 16.06 -23.18
N ASP A 29 -0.01 16.18 -21.89
CA ASP A 29 -0.76 16.96 -20.90
C ASP A 29 -2.23 16.51 -20.80
N THR A 30 -2.46 15.21 -20.76
CA THR A 30 -3.81 14.63 -20.74
C THR A 30 -3.99 13.60 -19.64
N TRP A 31 -5.16 13.66 -19.01
CA TRP A 31 -5.67 12.63 -18.10
C TRP A 31 -6.49 11.59 -18.86
N GLU A 32 -6.30 10.33 -18.50
CA GLU A 32 -7.10 9.22 -19.01
C GLU A 32 -7.53 8.32 -17.85
N LEU A 33 -8.83 8.05 -17.77
CA LEU A 33 -9.38 7.02 -16.89
C LEU A 33 -9.04 5.66 -17.48
N MET A 34 -8.23 4.88 -16.77
CA MET A 34 -7.79 3.57 -17.23
C MET A 34 -8.91 2.55 -17.11
N SER A 35 -9.09 1.73 -18.15
CA SER A 35 -10.01 0.58 -18.11
C SER A 35 -9.39 -0.58 -17.32
N ILE A 36 -9.54 -0.54 -15.99
CA ILE A 36 -9.06 -1.59 -15.07
C ILE A 36 -10.24 -2.48 -14.64
N PRO A 37 -10.08 -3.82 -14.61
CA PRO A 37 -11.14 -4.71 -14.14
C PRO A 37 -11.54 -4.44 -12.68
N GLU A 38 -12.85 -4.39 -12.40
CA GLU A 38 -13.38 -4.29 -11.03
C GLU A 38 -13.07 -5.54 -10.19
N LYS A 39 -12.92 -6.69 -10.85
CA LYS A 39 -12.63 -7.95 -10.18
C LYS A 39 -11.26 -7.87 -9.49
N GLY A 40 -11.28 -8.01 -8.16
CA GLY A 40 -10.07 -7.99 -7.35
C GLY A 40 -9.59 -6.59 -6.95
N PHE A 41 -10.32 -5.53 -7.32
CA PHE A 41 -9.99 -4.17 -6.92
C PHE A 41 -9.96 -4.05 -5.38
N PRO A 42 -8.89 -3.46 -4.79
CA PRO A 42 -8.84 -3.25 -3.33
C PRO A 42 -9.94 -2.31 -2.85
N LYS A 43 -10.48 -2.53 -1.65
CA LYS A 43 -11.57 -1.71 -1.10
C LYS A 43 -11.07 -0.59 -0.20
N GLU A 44 -9.82 -0.67 0.23
CA GLU A 44 -9.22 0.21 1.22
C GLU A 44 -8.29 1.24 0.53
N LEU A 45 -8.90 2.19 -0.17
CA LEU A 45 -8.23 3.07 -1.16
C LEU A 45 -7.89 4.50 -0.67
N ALA A 46 -7.81 4.74 0.64
CA ALA A 46 -7.34 6.01 1.18
C ALA A 46 -6.19 5.77 2.15
N SER A 47 -5.13 6.58 2.04
CA SER A 47 -3.92 6.43 2.88
C SER A 47 -3.31 5.02 2.83
N PHE A 48 -3.41 4.32 1.70
CA PHE A 48 -2.59 3.13 1.47
C PHE A 48 -1.16 3.54 1.13
N ALA A 49 -0.20 2.69 1.43
CA ALA A 49 1.16 2.83 0.96
C ALA A 49 1.28 2.23 -0.45
N SER A 50 2.11 2.81 -1.31
CA SER A 50 2.35 2.27 -2.65
C SER A 50 3.81 2.33 -3.07
N CYS A 51 4.20 1.40 -3.93
CA CYS A 51 5.54 1.35 -4.50
C CYS A 51 5.46 0.79 -5.93
N PHE A 52 6.15 1.47 -6.85
CA PHE A 52 6.36 0.98 -8.20
C PHE A 52 7.63 0.13 -8.23
N PHE A 53 7.54 -1.06 -8.84
CA PHE A 53 8.67 -1.92 -9.08
C PHE A 53 8.56 -2.55 -10.47
N GLY A 54 9.69 -2.72 -11.15
CA GLY A 54 9.76 -3.37 -12.47
C GLY A 54 10.28 -2.46 -13.58
N GLU A 55 10.47 -3.06 -14.75
CA GLU A 55 10.89 -2.36 -15.96
C GLU A 55 9.75 -1.50 -16.52
N PRO A 56 10.05 -0.42 -17.29
CA PRO A 56 9.03 0.47 -17.86
C PRO A 56 7.90 -0.22 -18.64
N VAL A 57 8.15 -1.44 -19.14
CA VAL A 57 7.20 -2.26 -19.90
C VAL A 57 6.41 -3.25 -19.02
N LEU A 58 6.98 -3.64 -17.86
CA LEU A 58 6.40 -4.53 -16.85
C LEU A 58 5.99 -3.71 -15.64
N SER A 59 4.92 -2.93 -15.78
CA SER A 59 4.45 -2.03 -14.73
C SER A 59 3.76 -2.83 -13.62
N GLU A 60 4.47 -3.09 -12.53
CA GLU A 60 3.92 -3.65 -11.30
C GLU A 60 3.81 -2.57 -10.23
N PHE A 61 2.59 -2.35 -9.75
CA PHE A 61 2.29 -1.40 -8.69
C PHE A 61 1.81 -2.15 -7.45
N TYR A 62 2.59 -2.06 -6.39
CA TYR A 62 2.32 -2.71 -5.12
C TYR A 62 1.63 -1.73 -4.18
N MET A 63 0.64 -2.22 -3.46
CA MET A 63 -0.13 -1.48 -2.47
C MET A 63 -0.19 -2.23 -1.16
N PHE A 64 -0.07 -1.50 -0.05
CA PHE A 64 -0.23 -2.05 1.29
C PHE A 64 -1.15 -1.16 2.15
N GLY A 65 -2.08 -1.78 2.87
CA GLY A 65 -2.91 -1.11 3.87
C GLY A 65 -3.96 -0.15 3.31
N GLY A 66 -4.27 0.92 4.07
CA GLY A 66 -5.45 1.78 3.88
C GLY A 66 -6.68 1.15 4.53
N THR A 67 -7.85 1.75 4.81
CA THR A 67 -8.37 3.11 4.84
C THR A 67 -8.83 3.34 6.28
N GLY A 68 -8.45 4.44 6.92
CA GLY A 68 -8.96 4.82 8.24
C GLY A 68 -10.07 5.86 8.18
N VAL A 69 -10.57 6.24 9.36
CA VAL A 69 -11.46 7.41 9.52
C VAL A 69 -10.76 8.64 8.96
N PRO A 70 -11.46 9.57 8.27
CA PRO A 70 -12.91 9.62 8.02
C PRO A 70 -13.38 8.94 6.73
N PHE A 71 -12.49 8.28 5.98
CA PHE A 71 -12.81 7.69 4.66
C PHE A 71 -13.37 6.27 4.77
N GLY A 72 -13.32 5.67 5.94
CA GLY A 72 -14.04 4.46 6.31
C GLY A 72 -13.56 3.89 7.63
N THR A 73 -14.27 2.89 8.15
CA THR A 73 -13.93 2.25 9.43
C THR A 73 -13.06 1.01 9.26
N ARG A 74 -12.81 0.57 8.02
CA ARG A 74 -12.09 -0.67 7.70
C ARG A 74 -10.66 -0.37 7.24
N THR A 75 -9.70 -0.79 8.05
CA THR A 75 -8.29 -0.84 7.67
C THR A 75 -7.89 -2.21 7.12
N SER A 76 -6.76 -2.29 6.43
CA SER A 76 -6.23 -3.47 5.78
C SER A 76 -4.76 -3.69 6.12
N ASN A 77 -4.31 -4.92 6.01
CA ASN A 77 -2.90 -5.32 5.97
C ASN A 77 -2.63 -6.15 4.70
N SER A 78 -3.56 -6.13 3.74
CA SER A 78 -3.40 -6.85 2.48
C SER A 78 -2.35 -6.17 1.62
N VAL A 79 -1.57 -6.98 0.91
CA VAL A 79 -0.72 -6.52 -0.18
C VAL A 79 -1.45 -6.82 -1.49
N ASN A 80 -1.69 -5.78 -2.29
CA ASN A 80 -2.32 -5.91 -3.59
C ASN A 80 -1.34 -5.47 -4.68
N LEU A 81 -1.40 -6.14 -5.81
CA LEU A 81 -0.57 -5.90 -6.98
C LEU A 81 -1.50 -5.55 -8.15
N LEU A 82 -1.27 -4.40 -8.76
CA LEU A 82 -1.74 -4.11 -10.11
C LEU A 82 -0.63 -4.45 -11.09
N LYS A 83 -0.88 -5.39 -11.98
CA LYS A 83 0.11 -5.88 -12.95
C LYS A 83 -0.41 -5.73 -14.36
N ARG A 84 0.43 -5.22 -15.25
CA ARG A 84 0.22 -5.31 -16.69
C ARG A 84 0.57 -6.71 -17.20
N ILE A 85 -0.38 -7.36 -17.87
CA ILE A 85 -0.19 -8.71 -18.45
C ILE A 85 0.11 -8.63 -19.95
N SER A 86 0.43 -9.78 -20.56
CA SER A 86 1.01 -9.87 -21.92
C SER A 86 0.10 -9.33 -23.04
N ASP A 87 -1.21 -9.35 -22.86
CA ASP A 87 -2.19 -8.78 -23.79
C ASP A 87 -2.31 -7.25 -23.65
N GLY A 88 -1.56 -6.65 -22.73
CA GLY A 88 -1.53 -5.22 -22.47
C GLY A 88 -2.57 -4.73 -21.45
N ASN A 89 -3.46 -5.61 -21.00
CA ASN A 89 -4.46 -5.30 -19.97
C ASN A 89 -3.82 -5.28 -18.56
N PHE A 90 -4.53 -4.67 -17.62
CA PHE A 90 -4.15 -4.69 -16.22
C PHE A 90 -5.03 -5.64 -15.43
N VAL A 91 -4.44 -6.29 -14.43
CA VAL A 91 -5.15 -7.16 -13.49
C VAL A 91 -4.76 -6.86 -12.06
N TRP A 92 -5.74 -6.91 -11.17
CA TRP A 92 -5.52 -6.90 -9.73
C TRP A 92 -5.27 -8.30 -9.20
N LYS A 93 -4.28 -8.43 -8.33
CA LYS A 93 -3.95 -9.66 -7.61
C LYS A 93 -3.69 -9.32 -6.15
N ARG A 94 -4.46 -9.91 -5.24
CA ARG A 94 -4.09 -9.93 -3.82
C ARG A 94 -2.98 -10.96 -3.62
N LEU A 95 -1.87 -10.56 -3.02
CA LEU A 95 -0.76 -11.46 -2.75
C LEU A 95 -1.07 -12.36 -1.56
N THR A 96 -0.60 -13.60 -1.62
CA THR A 96 -0.62 -14.53 -0.49
C THR A 96 0.56 -14.21 0.43
N THR A 97 0.29 -13.82 1.67
CA THR A 97 1.32 -13.44 2.65
C THR A 97 1.37 -14.38 3.85
N THR A 98 2.56 -14.60 4.41
CA THR A 98 2.83 -15.43 5.59
C THR A 98 3.82 -14.74 6.54
N GLY A 99 4.16 -15.37 7.67
CA GLY A 99 5.16 -14.86 8.61
C GLY A 99 4.61 -13.84 9.60
N ASP A 100 5.40 -12.82 9.90
CA ASP A 100 5.06 -11.78 10.88
C ASP A 100 4.13 -10.74 10.22
N ILE A 101 2.88 -11.12 9.96
CA ILE A 101 1.93 -10.28 9.24
C ILE A 101 1.64 -9.00 10.05
N PRO A 102 1.78 -7.80 9.47
CA PRO A 102 1.50 -6.54 10.17
C PRO A 102 0.04 -6.41 10.60
N ALA A 103 -0.23 -5.56 11.58
CA ALA A 103 -1.59 -5.17 11.93
C ALA A 103 -2.28 -4.45 10.76
N LYS A 104 -3.63 -4.46 10.74
CA LYS A 104 -4.41 -3.71 9.76
C LYS A 104 -4.26 -2.22 10.02
N GLN A 105 -3.68 -1.49 9.07
CA GLN A 105 -3.28 -0.11 9.28
C GLN A 105 -3.39 0.73 8.00
N TYR A 106 -3.26 2.03 8.17
CA TYR A 106 -3.23 3.02 7.11
C TYR A 106 -2.19 4.10 7.41
N GLY A 107 -1.81 4.85 6.39
CA GLY A 107 -0.78 5.88 6.48
C GLY A 107 0.63 5.32 6.72
N SER A 108 0.87 4.05 6.38
CA SER A 108 2.23 3.49 6.32
C SER A 108 2.98 4.00 5.09
N CYS A 109 4.28 3.75 5.04
CA CYS A 109 5.10 3.91 3.84
C CYS A 109 5.57 2.54 3.33
N LEU A 110 5.75 2.40 2.01
CA LEU A 110 6.19 1.18 1.33
C LEU A 110 7.31 1.56 0.35
N VAL A 111 8.47 0.92 0.48
CA VAL A 111 9.60 1.11 -0.44
C VAL A 111 10.17 -0.25 -0.87
N HIS A 112 10.87 -0.25 -2.00
CA HIS A 112 11.57 -1.43 -2.50
C HIS A 112 13.09 -1.19 -2.44
N ASN A 113 13.82 -2.15 -1.88
CA ASN A 113 15.29 -2.15 -1.91
C ASN A 113 15.83 -3.59 -1.99
N ASN A 114 16.87 -3.81 -2.81
CA ASN A 114 17.60 -5.08 -2.93
C ASN A 114 16.70 -6.34 -3.03
N GLY A 115 15.62 -6.28 -3.83
CA GLY A 115 14.71 -7.40 -4.09
C GLY A 115 13.67 -7.66 -2.99
N LYS A 116 13.56 -6.76 -2.02
CA LYS A 116 12.61 -6.84 -0.91
C LYS A 116 11.78 -5.56 -0.84
N PHE A 117 10.56 -5.70 -0.38
CA PHE A 117 9.77 -4.54 0.03
C PHE A 117 9.92 -4.31 1.53
N TYR A 118 9.81 -3.06 1.94
CA TYR A 118 9.87 -2.65 3.33
C TYR A 118 8.68 -1.75 3.65
N VAL A 119 8.01 -2.04 4.76
CA VAL A 119 6.89 -1.26 5.27
C VAL A 119 7.26 -0.64 6.60
N PHE A 120 6.91 0.65 6.75
CA PHE A 120 7.24 1.48 7.90
C PHE A 120 6.00 2.14 8.46
N GLY A 121 5.86 2.04 9.77
CA GLY A 121 4.90 2.79 10.57
C GLY A 121 3.47 2.73 10.05
N GLY A 122 2.75 3.84 10.26
CA GLY A 122 1.31 3.92 10.05
C GLY A 122 0.54 3.84 11.37
N THR A 123 -0.77 3.73 11.24
CA THR A 123 -1.67 3.72 12.39
C THR A 123 -2.83 2.76 12.20
N THR A 124 -3.27 2.18 13.31
CA THR A 124 -4.54 1.42 13.40
C THR A 124 -5.75 2.36 13.58
N GLY A 125 -5.51 3.66 13.74
CA GLY A 125 -6.48 4.66 14.18
C GLY A 125 -6.48 4.90 15.70
N TRP A 126 -5.82 4.03 16.45
CA TRP A 126 -5.66 4.12 17.91
C TRP A 126 -4.20 4.23 18.30
N GLU A 127 -3.37 3.42 17.66
CA GLU A 127 -1.94 3.32 17.94
C GLU A 127 -1.16 3.76 16.70
N TYR A 128 -0.07 4.49 16.94
CA TYR A 128 0.90 4.87 15.92
C TYR A 128 2.16 4.06 16.20
N ASN A 129 2.68 3.41 15.17
CA ASN A 129 3.91 2.63 15.29
C ASN A 129 4.98 3.13 14.31
N LEU A 130 6.20 2.65 14.49
CA LEU A 130 7.29 2.76 13.52
C LEU A 130 7.98 1.40 13.38
N GLU A 131 7.18 0.33 13.36
CA GLU A 131 7.71 -0.99 13.07
C GLU A 131 8.35 -0.99 11.68
N VAL A 132 9.45 -1.73 11.55
CA VAL A 132 10.13 -1.99 10.29
C VAL A 132 9.90 -3.44 9.93
N ARG A 133 9.21 -3.69 8.81
CA ARG A 133 8.93 -5.04 8.33
C ARG A 133 9.41 -5.21 6.90
N SER A 134 10.09 -6.31 6.60
CA SER A 134 10.38 -6.71 5.21
C SER A 134 9.30 -7.65 4.70
N LEU A 135 9.06 -7.58 3.38
CA LEU A 135 8.23 -8.51 2.62
C LEU A 135 9.08 -9.10 1.49
N GLU A 136 9.31 -10.40 1.57
CA GLU A 136 10.24 -11.12 0.70
C GLU A 136 9.50 -12.14 -0.16
N PRO A 137 9.81 -12.24 -1.47
CA PRO A 137 9.18 -13.22 -2.34
C PRO A 137 9.70 -14.63 -2.05
N GLU A 138 8.81 -15.61 -1.97
CA GLU A 138 9.17 -17.03 -1.92
C GLU A 138 8.83 -17.70 -3.24
N PHE A 139 9.83 -18.34 -3.85
CA PHE A 139 9.72 -19.07 -5.12
C PHE A 139 9.68 -20.58 -4.86
N SER A 140 8.96 -21.31 -5.71
CA SER A 140 8.89 -22.77 -5.62
C SER A 140 10.22 -23.38 -6.06
N SER A 141 10.74 -24.34 -5.30
CA SER A 141 11.93 -25.11 -5.67
C SER A 141 11.62 -26.35 -6.51
N LYS A 142 10.33 -26.58 -6.82
CA LYS A 142 9.91 -27.74 -7.63
C LYS A 142 10.35 -27.56 -9.07
N LYS A 143 10.94 -28.60 -9.67
CA LYS A 143 11.41 -28.59 -11.06
C LYS A 143 10.32 -28.22 -12.07
N ASP A 144 9.07 -28.66 -11.84
CA ASP A 144 7.94 -28.35 -12.71
C ASP A 144 7.48 -26.88 -12.61
N ASP A 145 7.86 -26.19 -11.51
CA ASP A 145 7.61 -24.77 -11.29
C ASP A 145 8.83 -23.90 -11.66
N ALA A 146 9.94 -24.49 -12.14
CA ALA A 146 11.19 -23.75 -12.41
C ALA A 146 11.05 -22.68 -13.51
N GLU A 147 10.02 -22.80 -14.36
CA GLU A 147 9.66 -21.78 -15.36
C GLU A 147 8.78 -20.66 -14.77
N ARG A 148 8.28 -20.82 -13.54
CA ARG A 148 7.43 -19.83 -12.87
C ARG A 148 8.31 -18.71 -12.30
N LEU A 149 8.45 -17.64 -13.08
CA LEU A 149 9.13 -16.41 -12.67
C LEU A 149 8.32 -15.57 -11.64
N GLU A 150 7.23 -16.11 -11.10
CA GLU A 150 6.40 -15.43 -10.10
C GLU A 150 6.47 -16.09 -8.72
N PRO A 151 6.56 -15.30 -7.63
CA PRO A 151 6.48 -15.83 -6.27
C PRO A 151 5.14 -16.53 -6.03
N PHE A 152 5.17 -17.67 -5.33
CA PHE A 152 3.94 -18.37 -4.96
C PHE A 152 3.31 -17.79 -3.69
N ARG A 153 4.13 -17.17 -2.84
CA ARG A 153 3.73 -16.39 -1.65
C ARG A 153 4.82 -15.39 -1.29
N TRP A 154 4.53 -14.55 -0.32
CA TRP A 154 5.46 -13.56 0.21
C TRP A 154 5.53 -13.66 1.75
N LYS A 155 6.73 -13.57 2.30
CA LYS A 155 6.96 -13.71 3.73
C LYS A 155 7.23 -12.35 4.37
N TRP A 156 6.43 -12.00 5.37
CA TRP A 156 6.72 -10.89 6.26
C TRP A 156 7.73 -11.31 7.33
N THR A 157 8.68 -10.42 7.63
CA THR A 157 9.60 -10.55 8.76
C THR A 157 9.64 -9.23 9.54
N LEU A 158 9.47 -9.28 10.85
CA LEU A 158 9.68 -8.12 11.72
C LEU A 158 11.19 -7.90 11.89
N LEU A 159 11.67 -6.74 11.44
CA LEU A 159 13.08 -6.35 11.56
C LEU A 159 13.34 -5.46 12.77
N HIS A 160 12.38 -4.60 13.11
CA HIS A 160 12.44 -3.73 14.28
C HIS A 160 11.02 -3.42 14.77
N ASP A 161 10.79 -3.46 16.08
CA ASP A 161 9.47 -3.24 16.70
C ASP A 161 9.10 -1.75 16.85
N GLY A 162 10.02 -0.86 16.47
CA GLY A 162 9.84 0.59 16.61
C GLY A 162 9.95 1.09 18.05
N SER A 163 10.45 0.26 18.98
CA SER A 163 10.72 0.70 20.35
C SER A 163 11.78 1.82 20.36
N GLY A 164 11.59 2.80 21.24
CA GLY A 164 12.50 3.94 21.39
C GLY A 164 12.34 5.07 20.37
N VAL A 165 11.36 4.98 19.45
CA VAL A 165 11.04 6.05 18.49
C VAL A 165 9.54 6.34 18.47
N ASN A 166 9.18 7.59 18.21
CA ASN A 166 7.78 7.96 18.08
C ASN A 166 7.19 7.40 16.78
N GLY A 167 6.11 6.63 16.93
CA GLY A 167 5.29 6.17 15.83
C GLY A 167 4.77 7.32 14.98
N ARG A 168 4.47 7.08 13.70
CA ARG A 168 4.02 8.13 12.77
C ARG A 168 3.26 7.55 11.60
N TYR A 169 2.35 8.33 11.04
CA TYR A 169 1.61 8.01 9.82
C TYR A 169 1.74 9.12 8.78
N ARG A 170 1.48 8.81 7.52
CA ARG A 170 1.57 9.72 6.36
C ARG A 170 2.94 10.42 6.27
N HIS A 171 3.99 9.70 6.63
CA HIS A 171 5.37 10.07 6.35
C HIS A 171 5.75 9.54 4.97
N GLU A 172 6.76 10.15 4.37
CA GLU A 172 7.38 9.67 3.14
C GLU A 172 8.70 8.98 3.44
N ALA A 173 9.14 8.08 2.55
CA ALA A 173 10.43 7.42 2.67
C ALA A 173 11.15 7.41 1.32
N VAL A 174 12.48 7.54 1.37
CA VAL A 174 13.36 7.40 0.20
C VAL A 174 14.47 6.42 0.51
N VAL A 175 14.85 5.63 -0.49
CA VAL A 175 15.97 4.69 -0.42
C VAL A 175 17.21 5.38 -0.96
N VAL A 176 18.29 5.40 -0.18
CA VAL A 176 19.61 5.89 -0.57
C VAL A 176 20.63 4.81 -0.24
N ASN A 177 21.12 4.11 -1.27
CA ASN A 177 21.96 2.91 -1.11
C ASN A 177 21.26 1.86 -0.21
N ASP A 178 21.86 1.53 0.93
CA ASP A 178 21.33 0.59 1.91
C ASP A 178 20.56 1.27 3.06
N GLU A 179 20.33 2.59 2.95
CA GLU A 179 19.61 3.36 3.95
C GLU A 179 18.20 3.71 3.46
N ILE A 180 17.25 3.75 4.41
CA ILE A 180 15.89 4.21 4.19
C ILE A 180 15.67 5.43 5.07
N ILE A 181 15.52 6.59 4.43
CA ILE A 181 15.36 7.88 5.10
C ILE A 181 13.86 8.20 5.18
N LEU A 182 13.37 8.45 6.39
CA LEU A 182 11.99 8.84 6.65
C LEU A 182 11.86 10.36 6.77
N ILE A 183 10.86 10.94 6.12
CA ILE A 183 10.63 12.38 6.07
C ILE A 183 9.20 12.69 6.55
N GLY A 184 9.10 13.50 7.61
CA GLY A 184 7.83 14.01 8.12
C GLY A 184 6.94 12.95 8.78
N GLY A 185 5.63 13.07 8.54
CA GLY A 185 4.57 12.32 9.20
C GLY A 185 3.96 13.05 10.39
N GLY A 186 2.84 12.51 10.88
CA GLY A 186 2.12 13.08 12.01
C GLY A 186 1.85 12.07 13.11
N THR A 187 1.43 12.60 14.24
CA THR A 187 0.82 11.94 15.40
C THR A 187 -0.35 12.80 15.87
N PRO A 188 -1.22 12.33 16.77
CA PRO A 188 -2.28 13.16 17.37
C PRO A 188 -1.76 14.29 18.28
N GLU A 189 -0.45 14.34 18.52
CA GLU A 189 0.25 15.40 19.27
C GLU A 189 0.94 16.38 18.32
#